data_AF-A0A9J6DPW0-F1
#
_entry.id   AF-A0A9J6DPW0-F1
#
_cell.length_a   1.000
_cell.length_b   1.000
_cell.length_c   1.000
_cell.angle_alpha   90.00
_cell.angle_beta   90.00
_cell.angle_gamma   90.00
#
_symmetry.space_group_name_H-M   'P 1'
#
loop_
_entity.id
_entity.type
_entity.pdbx_description
1 polymer ?
#
loop_
_entity_poly.entity_id
_entity_poly.type
_entity_poly.pdbx_seq_one_letter_code
_entity_poly.pdbx_strand_id
1 'polypeptide(L)'
;MYGDLAGRTQVFIAAELLGLFLAADLLRESPATKTAAIFCDSKPALCQLVRGERGPLLAQRTARSLLALQERGCDIVLQWLPSHVGIVGNEAADKLAKQAHSAETPLTDSASSFDSTRNNHLRERTHEHPDVRVAAGRPPPSTPATGFSCRERGLLLAMRTHSMSPAERSHRLRGASSPNCADCGVVETLSHRLCECPALGEARKRLVKRYRLVALPCVTLQALLHPTGYEDHRRSALVVLQNFLEDTSLTERPL
;
A
#
# COMPACT_ATOMS: atom_id res chain seq x y z
N MET A 1 -1.86 27.86 -5.04
CA MET A 1 -3.26 28.26 -5.33
C MET A 1 -3.97 27.33 -6.33
N TYR A 2 -3.27 26.59 -7.21
CA TYR A 2 -3.89 25.63 -8.15
C TYR A 2 -4.30 24.26 -7.57
N GLY A 3 -3.72 23.85 -6.43
CA GLY A 3 -4.05 22.57 -5.79
C GLY A 3 -5.44 22.50 -5.16
N ASP A 4 -5.95 23.63 -4.66
CA ASP A 4 -7.24 23.71 -3.95
C ASP A 4 -8.44 23.58 -4.90
N LEU A 5 -8.36 24.14 -6.12
CA LEU A 5 -9.40 23.94 -7.14
C LEU A 5 -9.45 22.49 -7.65
N ALA A 6 -8.28 21.88 -7.91
CA ALA A 6 -8.23 20.49 -8.38
C ALA A 6 -8.78 19.51 -7.33
N GLY A 7 -8.49 19.75 -6.05
CA GLY A 7 -9.07 19.00 -4.94
C GLY A 7 -10.59 19.14 -4.87
N ARG A 8 -11.11 20.36 -4.93
CA ARG A 8 -12.57 20.62 -4.91
C ARG A 8 -13.29 19.98 -6.09
N THR A 9 -12.77 20.11 -7.31
CA THR A 9 -13.38 19.49 -8.50
C THR A 9 -13.40 17.96 -8.40
N GLN A 10 -12.37 17.34 -7.84
CA GLN A 10 -12.36 15.89 -7.60
C GLN A 10 -13.39 15.45 -6.56
N VAL A 11 -13.57 16.23 -5.49
CA VAL A 11 -14.57 15.97 -4.44
C VAL A 11 -15.99 16.04 -5.02
N PHE A 12 -16.30 17.05 -5.84
CA PHE A 12 -17.60 17.15 -6.50
C PHE A 12 -17.87 15.95 -7.42
N ILE A 13 -16.91 15.55 -8.27
CA ILE A 13 -17.08 14.38 -9.15
C ILE A 13 -17.26 13.09 -8.34
N ALA A 14 -16.58 12.95 -7.20
CA ALA A 14 -16.72 11.77 -6.34
C ALA A 14 -18.13 11.67 -5.73
N ALA A 15 -18.72 12.78 -5.29
CA ALA A 15 -20.09 12.81 -4.78
C ALA A 15 -21.11 12.38 -5.86
N GLU A 16 -20.95 12.88 -7.08
CA GLU A 16 -21.81 12.52 -8.23
C GLU A 16 -21.70 11.03 -8.58
N LEU A 17 -20.47 10.50 -8.62
CA LEU A 17 -20.24 9.07 -8.86
C LEU A 17 -20.80 8.18 -7.74
N LEU A 18 -20.82 8.68 -6.50
CA LEU A 18 -21.42 7.99 -5.37
C LEU A 18 -22.95 8.00 -5.49
N GLY A 19 -23.56 9.11 -5.90
CA GLY A 19 -25.01 9.17 -6.19
C GLY A 19 -25.41 8.13 -7.25
N LEU A 20 -24.63 8.00 -8.32
CA LEU A 20 -24.82 6.98 -9.35
C LEU A 20 -24.62 5.56 -8.81
N PHE A 21 -23.66 5.35 -7.91
CA PHE A 21 -23.45 4.07 -7.23
C PHE A 21 -24.66 3.67 -6.38
N LEU A 22 -25.19 4.60 -5.58
CA LEU A 22 -26.36 4.38 -4.74
C LEU A 22 -27.62 4.12 -5.57
N ALA A 23 -27.78 4.80 -6.71
CA ALA A 23 -28.86 4.50 -7.65
C ALA A 23 -28.78 3.05 -8.17
N ALA A 24 -27.58 2.56 -8.48
CA ALA A 24 -27.39 1.16 -8.87
C ALA A 24 -27.70 0.18 -7.71
N ASP A 25 -27.31 0.52 -6.47
CA ASP A 25 -27.64 -0.29 -5.30
C ASP A 25 -29.15 -0.39 -5.06
N LEU A 26 -29.89 0.72 -5.21
CA LEU A 26 -31.37 0.73 -5.10
C LEU A 26 -32.03 -0.14 -6.17
N LEU A 27 -31.53 -0.10 -7.41
CA LEU A 27 -32.03 -0.97 -8.49
C LEU A 27 -31.73 -2.44 -8.21
N ARG A 28 -30.58 -2.74 -7.60
CA ARG A 28 -30.22 -4.11 -7.21
C ARG A 28 -31.18 -4.70 -6.19
N GLU A 29 -31.64 -3.87 -5.24
CA GLU A 29 -32.65 -4.23 -4.22
C GLU A 29 -34.07 -4.34 -4.80
N SER A 30 -34.28 -3.86 -6.04
CA SER A 30 -35.58 -3.86 -6.72
C SER A 30 -35.58 -4.77 -7.96
N PRO A 31 -35.43 -6.11 -7.82
CA PRO A 31 -35.22 -7.04 -8.92
C PRO A 31 -36.38 -7.15 -9.91
N ALA A 32 -37.57 -6.65 -9.56
CA ALA A 32 -38.72 -6.59 -10.46
C ALA A 32 -38.57 -5.54 -11.57
N THR A 33 -37.63 -4.60 -11.44
CA THR A 33 -37.41 -3.52 -12.39
C THR A 33 -36.73 -4.05 -13.64
N LYS A 34 -37.43 -4.02 -14.77
CA LYS A 34 -36.91 -4.47 -16.08
C LYS A 34 -36.25 -3.37 -16.89
N THR A 35 -36.60 -2.12 -16.61
CA THR A 35 -36.09 -0.95 -17.33
C THR A 35 -35.95 0.22 -16.36
N ALA A 36 -34.82 0.91 -16.40
CA ALA A 36 -34.55 2.06 -15.54
C ALA A 36 -33.81 3.16 -16.31
N ALA A 37 -34.16 4.41 -16.04
CA ALA A 37 -33.41 5.58 -16.51
C ALA A 37 -32.83 6.31 -15.30
N ILE A 38 -31.51 6.50 -15.28
CA ILE A 38 -30.80 7.27 -14.26
C ILE A 38 -30.36 8.58 -14.88
N PHE A 39 -30.80 9.67 -14.27
CA PHE A 39 -30.48 11.01 -14.71
C PHE A 39 -29.36 11.61 -13.86
N CYS A 40 -28.41 12.30 -14.49
CA CYS A 40 -27.30 12.95 -13.82
C CYS A 40 -26.95 14.25 -14.54
N ASP A 41 -26.82 15.35 -13.82
CA ASP A 41 -26.45 16.65 -14.38
C ASP A 41 -24.92 16.86 -14.45
N SER A 42 -24.14 15.97 -13.83
CA SER A 42 -22.68 15.96 -13.92
C SER A 42 -22.16 15.18 -15.13
N LYS A 43 -21.99 15.90 -16.25
CA LYS A 43 -21.31 15.38 -17.45
C LYS A 43 -19.93 14.78 -17.15
N PRO A 44 -19.06 15.41 -16.32
CA PRO A 44 -17.77 14.83 -15.97
C PRO A 44 -17.87 13.47 -15.26
N ALA A 45 -18.86 13.28 -14.37
CA ALA A 45 -19.06 12.00 -13.69
C ALA A 45 -19.45 10.90 -14.68
N LEU A 46 -20.38 11.18 -15.60
CA LEU A 46 -20.75 10.25 -16.66
C LEU A 46 -19.55 9.90 -17.55
N CYS A 47 -18.73 10.88 -17.93
CA CYS A 47 -17.51 10.62 -18.68
C CYS A 47 -16.52 9.71 -17.94
N GLN A 48 -16.42 9.79 -16.60
CA GLN A 48 -15.55 8.89 -15.82
C GLN A 48 -16.01 7.44 -15.85
N LEU A 49 -17.33 7.18 -15.93
CA LEU A 49 -17.85 5.81 -16.07
C LEU A 49 -17.43 5.18 -17.41
N VAL A 50 -17.45 5.97 -18.49
CA VAL A 50 -17.05 5.51 -19.84
C VAL A 50 -15.57 5.11 -19.90
N ARG A 51 -14.73 5.65 -19.02
CA ARG A 51 -13.29 5.31 -18.99
C ARG A 51 -13.01 3.89 -18.49
N GLY A 52 -14.02 3.19 -17.96
CA GLY A 52 -13.90 1.81 -17.47
C GLY A 52 -12.78 1.67 -16.45
N GLU A 53 -11.93 0.65 -16.62
CA GLU A 53 -10.80 0.33 -15.72
C GLU A 53 -9.75 1.45 -15.57
N ARG A 54 -9.75 2.43 -16.48
CA ARG A 54 -8.84 3.59 -16.43
C ARG A 54 -9.38 4.75 -15.58
N GLY A 55 -10.61 4.65 -15.08
CA GLY A 55 -11.24 5.64 -14.19
C GLY A 55 -10.86 5.46 -12.71
N PRO A 56 -11.25 6.40 -11.82
CA PRO A 56 -11.13 6.22 -10.37
C PRO A 56 -11.86 4.97 -9.87
N LEU A 57 -11.43 4.40 -8.74
CA LEU A 57 -12.01 3.17 -8.17
C LEU A 57 -13.54 3.23 -8.00
N LEU A 58 -14.07 4.37 -7.59
CA LEU A 58 -15.52 4.57 -7.47
C LEU A 58 -16.21 4.44 -8.82
N ALA A 59 -15.70 5.12 -9.86
CA ALA A 59 -16.23 5.00 -11.22
C ALA A 59 -16.18 3.55 -11.72
N GLN A 60 -15.09 2.82 -11.45
CA GLN A 60 -14.96 1.41 -11.80
C GLN A 60 -16.01 0.53 -11.11
N ARG A 61 -16.22 0.71 -9.80
CA ARG A 61 -17.24 -0.03 -9.05
C ARG A 61 -18.65 0.31 -9.53
N THR A 62 -18.96 1.59 -9.72
CA THR A 62 -20.26 2.03 -10.26
C THR A 62 -20.52 1.42 -11.63
N ALA A 63 -19.55 1.46 -12.55
CA ALA A 63 -19.68 0.83 -13.86
C ALA A 63 -19.93 -0.68 -13.76
N ARG A 64 -19.20 -1.39 -12.89
CA ARG A 64 -19.43 -2.83 -12.66
C ARG A 64 -20.81 -3.13 -12.09
N SER A 65 -21.27 -2.34 -11.12
CA SER A 65 -22.63 -2.51 -10.56
C SER A 65 -23.71 -2.32 -11.61
N LEU A 66 -23.58 -1.32 -12.48
CA LEU A 66 -24.52 -1.06 -13.57
C LEU A 66 -24.50 -2.19 -14.62
N LEU A 67 -23.31 -2.66 -15.01
CA LEU A 67 -23.17 -3.80 -15.93
C LEU A 67 -23.79 -5.08 -15.35
N ALA A 68 -23.57 -5.36 -14.07
CA ALA A 68 -24.15 -6.53 -13.41
C ALA A 68 -25.69 -6.48 -13.37
N LEU A 69 -26.30 -5.30 -13.31
CA LEU A 69 -27.74 -5.14 -13.43
C LEU A 69 -28.23 -5.41 -14.87
N GLN A 70 -27.48 -4.96 -15.87
CA GLN A 70 -27.77 -5.27 -17.28
C GLN A 70 -27.69 -6.76 -17.58
N GLU A 71 -26.66 -7.44 -17.07
CA GLU A 71 -26.50 -8.90 -17.18
C GLU A 71 -27.67 -9.67 -16.54
N ARG A 72 -28.32 -9.09 -15.52
CA ARG A 72 -29.53 -9.62 -14.88
C ARG A 72 -30.82 -9.31 -15.64
N GLY A 73 -30.74 -8.63 -16.79
CA GLY A 73 -31.89 -8.30 -17.63
C GLY A 73 -32.60 -6.99 -17.28
N CYS A 74 -31.95 -6.08 -16.54
CA CYS A 74 -32.44 -4.72 -16.35
C CYS A 74 -31.85 -3.80 -17.41
N ASP A 75 -32.67 -3.28 -18.31
CA ASP A 75 -32.25 -2.31 -19.31
C ASP A 75 -32.05 -0.93 -18.66
N ILE A 76 -30.81 -0.45 -18.61
CA ILE A 76 -30.44 0.77 -17.90
C ILE A 76 -29.94 1.82 -18.89
N VAL A 77 -30.55 3.00 -18.83
CA VAL A 77 -30.12 4.18 -19.59
C VAL A 77 -29.56 5.22 -18.61
N LEU A 78 -28.35 5.72 -18.90
CA LEU A 78 -27.79 6.90 -18.23
C LEU A 78 -28.02 8.12 -19.11
N GLN A 79 -28.75 9.12 -18.59
CA GLN A 79 -29.09 10.33 -19.33
C GLN A 79 -28.51 11.57 -18.67
N TRP A 80 -27.73 12.34 -19.42
CA TRP A 80 -27.28 13.64 -18.97
C TRP A 80 -28.39 14.69 -19.07
N LEU A 81 -28.52 15.55 -18.06
CA LEU A 81 -29.45 16.67 -18.02
C LEU A 81 -28.70 17.99 -17.73
N PRO A 82 -29.20 19.15 -18.20
CA PRO A 82 -28.71 20.44 -17.73
C PRO A 82 -29.13 20.71 -16.27
N SER A 83 -28.20 21.26 -15.47
CA SER A 83 -28.47 21.67 -14.09
C SER A 83 -29.07 23.09 -14.03
N HIS A 84 -29.83 23.38 -12.96
CA HIS A 84 -30.40 24.71 -12.64
C HIS A 84 -31.29 25.35 -13.71
N VAL A 85 -32.06 24.55 -14.46
CA VAL A 85 -32.98 25.04 -15.50
C VAL A 85 -34.47 24.78 -15.20
N GLY A 86 -34.85 24.51 -13.94
CA GLY A 86 -36.28 24.29 -13.59
C GLY A 86 -36.77 22.85 -13.74
N ILE A 87 -35.88 21.86 -13.94
CA ILE A 87 -36.30 20.45 -13.98
C ILE A 87 -36.58 19.98 -12.56
N VAL A 88 -37.87 19.89 -12.23
CA VAL A 88 -38.38 19.59 -10.87
C VAL A 88 -37.68 18.39 -10.23
N GLY A 89 -37.50 17.29 -10.97
CA GLY A 89 -36.84 16.09 -10.44
C GLY A 89 -35.35 16.29 -10.14
N ASN A 90 -34.64 17.02 -11.00
CA ASN A 90 -33.21 17.31 -10.80
C ASN A 90 -33.00 18.28 -9.63
N GLU A 91 -33.85 19.31 -9.53
CA GLU A 91 -33.81 20.27 -8.42
C GLU A 91 -34.14 19.63 -7.08
N ALA A 92 -35.08 18.68 -7.07
CA ALA A 92 -35.37 17.88 -5.87
C ALA A 92 -34.16 17.02 -5.45
N ALA A 93 -33.50 16.37 -6.41
CA ALA A 93 -32.31 15.57 -6.15
C ALA A 93 -31.14 16.42 -5.61
N ASP A 94 -30.85 17.56 -6.23
CA ASP A 94 -29.81 18.51 -5.78
C ASP A 94 -30.11 19.04 -4.36
N LYS A 95 -31.38 19.35 -4.06
CA LYS A 95 -31.80 19.76 -2.72
C LYS A 95 -31.54 18.67 -1.68
N LEU A 96 -31.86 17.41 -1.99
CA LEU A 96 -31.60 16.27 -1.09
C LEU A 96 -30.10 16.06 -0.89
N ALA A 97 -29.29 16.14 -1.95
CA ALA A 97 -27.84 16.02 -1.87
C ALA A 97 -27.22 17.12 -0.97
N LYS A 98 -27.71 18.37 -1.07
CA LYS A 98 -27.31 19.47 -0.19
C LYS A 98 -27.70 19.24 1.27
N GLN A 99 -28.87 18.67 1.52
CA GLN A 99 -29.34 18.34 2.87
C GLN A 99 -28.53 17.22 3.52
N ALA A 100 -28.02 16.27 2.73
CA ALA A 100 -27.19 15.16 3.19
C ALA A 100 -25.83 15.58 3.78
N HIS A 101 -25.46 16.86 3.72
CA HIS A 101 -24.29 17.42 4.38
C HIS A 101 -24.52 17.74 5.87
N SER A 102 -25.71 17.49 6.41
CA SER A 102 -26.01 17.71 7.83
C SER A 102 -25.35 16.64 8.72
N ALA A 103 -24.90 17.05 9.92
CA ALA A 103 -24.29 16.14 10.91
C ALA A 103 -25.23 15.04 11.41
N GLU A 104 -26.54 15.17 11.17
CA GLU A 104 -27.59 14.24 11.58
C GLU A 104 -27.84 13.15 10.53
N THR A 105 -27.31 13.29 9.31
CA THR A 105 -27.47 12.29 8.25
C THR A 105 -26.56 11.09 8.53
N PRO A 106 -27.08 9.85 8.64
CA PRO A 106 -26.25 8.68 8.86
C PRO A 106 -25.21 8.51 7.76
N LEU A 107 -23.95 8.30 8.16
CA LEU A 107 -22.89 7.99 7.22
C LEU A 107 -23.18 6.66 6.54
N THR A 108 -23.15 6.63 5.21
CA THR A 108 -23.27 5.39 4.47
C THR A 108 -21.93 4.68 4.42
N ASP A 109 -21.85 3.43 4.89
CA ASP A 109 -20.63 2.61 4.83
C ASP A 109 -20.11 2.44 3.41
N SER A 110 -21.02 2.40 2.42
CA SER A 110 -20.71 2.36 0.98
C SER A 110 -19.84 3.52 0.50
N ALA A 111 -19.91 4.69 1.15
CA ALA A 111 -19.14 5.88 0.80
C ALA A 111 -17.71 5.86 1.39
N SER A 112 -17.53 5.26 2.57
CA SER A 112 -16.26 5.25 3.31
C SER A 112 -15.09 4.62 2.56
N SER A 113 -15.39 3.62 1.71
CA SER A 113 -14.39 2.93 0.88
C SER A 113 -13.84 3.78 -0.27
N PHE A 114 -14.49 4.91 -0.58
CA PHE A 114 -14.17 5.75 -1.73
C PHE A 114 -13.83 7.19 -1.35
N ASP A 115 -13.59 7.43 -0.06
CA ASP A 115 -13.19 8.73 0.44
C ASP A 115 -11.92 9.21 -0.30
N SER A 116 -12.15 10.14 -1.22
CA SER A 116 -11.11 10.75 -2.03
C SER A 116 -10.13 11.54 -1.18
N THR A 117 -10.57 12.07 -0.04
CA THR A 117 -9.72 12.73 0.97
C THR A 117 -8.73 11.74 1.55
N ARG A 118 -9.21 10.57 1.99
CA ARG A 118 -8.35 9.51 2.52
C ARG A 118 -7.33 9.03 1.49
N ASN A 119 -7.77 8.83 0.24
CA ASN A 119 -6.87 8.38 -0.83
C ASN A 119 -5.83 9.45 -1.21
N ASN A 120 -6.23 10.72 -1.30
CA ASN A 120 -5.31 11.82 -1.56
C ASN A 120 -4.32 12.01 -0.42
N HIS A 121 -4.79 11.95 0.83
CA HIS A 121 -3.94 12.01 2.01
C HIS A 121 -2.92 10.86 2.06
N LEU A 122 -3.32 9.63 1.71
CA LEU A 122 -2.40 8.49 1.60
C LEU A 122 -1.33 8.71 0.52
N ARG A 123 -1.70 9.30 -0.63
CA ARG A 123 -0.76 9.63 -1.71
C ARG A 123 0.21 10.74 -1.31
N GLU A 124 -0.28 11.80 -0.68
CA GLU A 124 0.53 12.89 -0.14
C GLU A 124 1.52 12.35 0.91
N ARG A 125 1.04 11.57 1.88
CA ARG A 125 1.89 10.92 2.89
C ARG A 125 2.94 9.99 2.28
N THR A 126 2.63 9.32 1.17
CA THR A 126 3.60 8.48 0.46
C THR A 126 4.65 9.35 -0.20
N HIS A 127 4.25 10.43 -0.89
CA HIS A 127 5.16 11.35 -1.57
C HIS A 127 6.08 12.11 -0.61
N GLU A 128 5.57 12.47 0.58
CA GLU A 128 6.32 13.13 1.65
C GLU A 128 7.08 12.15 2.55
N HIS A 129 7.08 10.86 2.22
CA HIS A 129 7.74 9.86 3.04
C HIS A 129 9.26 10.07 3.05
N PRO A 130 9.93 10.06 4.22
CA PRO A 130 11.36 10.35 4.32
C PRO A 130 12.25 9.31 3.61
N ASP A 131 11.78 8.07 3.46
CA ASP A 131 12.43 7.07 2.59
C ASP A 131 12.08 7.31 1.12
N VAL A 132 13.09 7.70 0.33
CA VAL A 132 13.01 7.97 -1.12
C VAL A 132 12.41 6.80 -1.90
N ARG A 133 12.64 5.55 -1.46
CA ARG A 133 12.10 4.36 -2.15
C ARG A 133 10.59 4.29 -2.01
N VAL A 134 10.08 4.61 -0.82
CA VAL A 134 8.64 4.64 -0.55
C VAL A 134 8.00 5.80 -1.30
N ALA A 135 8.63 6.99 -1.29
CA ALA A 135 8.17 8.14 -2.06
C ALA A 135 8.13 7.88 -3.58
N ALA A 136 9.08 7.10 -4.09
CA ALA A 136 9.11 6.67 -5.49
C ALA A 136 8.13 5.51 -5.81
N GLY A 137 7.27 5.10 -4.87
CA GLY A 137 6.31 4.01 -5.06
C GLY A 137 6.94 2.61 -5.13
N ARG A 138 8.18 2.46 -4.66
CA ARG A 138 8.93 1.20 -4.64
C ARG A 138 9.34 0.86 -3.20
N PRO A 139 8.37 0.63 -2.29
CA PRO A 139 8.70 0.35 -0.89
C PRO A 139 9.60 -0.90 -0.79
N PRO A 140 10.51 -0.94 0.19
CA PRO A 140 11.29 -2.14 0.44
C PRO A 140 10.36 -3.33 0.71
N PRO A 141 10.73 -4.55 0.28
CA PRO A 141 9.89 -5.72 0.46
C PRO A 141 9.61 -5.97 1.94
N SER A 142 8.35 -6.23 2.27
CA SER A 142 7.92 -6.57 3.61
C SER A 142 8.69 -7.77 4.16
N THR A 143 8.83 -7.85 5.48
CA THR A 143 9.32 -9.08 6.12
C THR A 143 8.35 -10.23 5.84
N PRO A 144 8.83 -11.44 5.54
CA PRO A 144 7.95 -12.58 5.25
C PRO A 144 6.94 -12.81 6.38
N ALA A 145 5.66 -12.95 6.04
CA ALA A 145 4.59 -13.13 7.02
C ALA A 145 4.53 -14.56 7.58
N THR A 146 4.91 -15.56 6.76
CA THR A 146 4.87 -16.99 7.05
C THR A 146 6.27 -17.60 6.98
N GLY A 147 6.49 -18.69 7.72
CA GLY A 147 7.76 -19.43 7.72
C GLY A 147 8.88 -18.81 8.55
N PHE A 148 8.59 -17.76 9.32
CA PHE A 148 9.52 -17.13 10.26
C PHE A 148 8.81 -16.87 11.60
N SER A 149 9.50 -17.10 12.71
CA SER A 149 9.00 -16.77 14.05
C SER A 149 9.00 -15.25 14.29
N CYS A 150 8.31 -14.80 15.34
CA CYS A 150 8.29 -13.38 15.72
C CYS A 150 9.70 -12.83 15.99
N ARG A 151 10.57 -13.62 16.61
CA ARG A 151 11.95 -13.22 16.92
C ARG A 151 12.76 -12.98 15.65
N GLU A 152 12.64 -13.87 14.68
CA GLU A 152 13.36 -13.84 13.41
C GLU A 152 12.96 -12.65 12.55
N ARG A 153 11.65 -12.40 12.45
CA ARG A 153 11.12 -11.22 11.77
C ARG A 153 11.58 -9.92 12.43
N GLY A 154 11.59 -9.88 13.77
CA GLY A 154 12.09 -8.75 14.54
C GLY A 154 13.57 -8.48 14.26
N LEU A 155 14.41 -9.52 14.25
CA LEU A 155 15.83 -9.41 13.96
C LEU A 155 16.09 -8.90 12.53
N LEU A 156 15.40 -9.47 11.53
CA LEU A 156 15.50 -9.01 10.14
C LEU A 156 15.06 -7.55 9.98
N LEU A 157 13.97 -7.16 10.62
CA LEU A 157 13.47 -5.78 10.60
C LEU A 157 14.48 -4.82 11.25
N ALA A 158 15.03 -5.19 12.40
CA ALA A 158 16.02 -4.38 13.09
C ALA A 158 17.31 -4.23 12.26
N MET A 159 17.75 -5.29 11.56
CA MET A 159 18.88 -5.21 10.63
C MET A 159 18.57 -4.30 9.43
N ARG A 160 17.40 -4.44 8.79
CA ARG A 160 16.99 -3.62 7.64
C ARG A 160 16.84 -2.13 7.97
N THR A 161 16.43 -1.82 9.19
CA THR A 161 16.28 -0.43 9.67
C THR A 161 17.55 0.09 10.34
N HIS A 162 18.62 -0.71 10.38
CA HIS A 162 19.85 -0.41 11.12
C HIS A 162 19.61 -0.03 12.59
N SER A 163 18.53 -0.54 13.19
CA SER A 163 18.11 -0.29 14.57
C SER A 163 18.73 -1.27 15.57
N MET A 164 19.42 -2.29 15.08
CA MET A 164 20.31 -3.14 15.88
C MET A 164 21.41 -2.30 16.55
N SER A 165 22.01 -2.81 17.62
CA SER A 165 23.04 -2.15 18.42
C SER A 165 24.45 -2.78 18.30
N PRO A 166 25.10 -2.79 17.11
CA PRO A 166 26.47 -3.33 16.98
C PRO A 166 27.41 -2.61 17.94
N ALA A 167 28.56 -3.20 18.29
CA ALA A 167 29.44 -2.60 19.30
C ALA A 167 29.77 -1.13 19.03
N GLU A 168 29.91 -0.71 17.76
CA GLU A 168 30.05 0.71 17.38
C GLU A 168 28.87 1.57 17.86
N ARG A 169 27.63 1.16 17.55
CA ARG A 169 26.42 1.89 17.94
C ARG A 169 26.18 1.81 19.45
N SER A 170 26.43 0.67 20.06
CA SER A 170 26.33 0.47 21.51
C SER A 170 27.35 1.31 22.27
N HIS A 171 28.58 1.45 21.77
CA HIS A 171 29.57 2.37 22.32
C HIS A 171 29.09 3.83 22.24
N ARG A 172 28.61 4.24 21.06
CA ARG A 172 28.13 5.62 20.81
C ARG A 172 26.88 5.99 21.62
N LEU A 173 25.92 5.08 21.78
CA LEU A 173 24.59 5.39 22.33
C LEU A 173 24.33 4.80 23.73
N ARG A 174 25.06 3.76 24.14
CA ARG A 174 24.81 3.02 25.39
C ARG A 174 26.04 2.90 26.29
N GLY A 175 27.16 3.54 25.94
CA GLY A 175 28.37 3.55 26.76
C GLY A 175 29.08 2.20 26.87
N ALA A 176 28.96 1.33 25.86
CA ALA A 176 29.74 0.09 25.81
C ALA A 176 31.25 0.40 25.91
N SER A 177 32.04 -0.52 26.48
CA SER A 177 33.47 -0.28 26.76
C SER A 177 34.33 -0.11 25.51
N SER A 178 33.94 -0.70 24.37
CA SER A 178 34.69 -0.62 23.12
C SER A 178 33.74 -0.66 21.91
N PRO A 179 34.05 0.08 20.82
CA PRO A 179 33.33 -0.03 19.56
C PRO A 179 33.75 -1.26 18.73
N ASN A 180 34.73 -2.04 19.18
CA ASN A 180 35.35 -3.10 18.41
C ASN A 180 34.67 -4.46 18.61
N CYS A 181 34.70 -5.26 17.55
CA CYS A 181 34.24 -6.64 17.49
C CYS A 181 35.04 -7.49 18.47
N ALA A 182 34.35 -8.22 19.36
CA ALA A 182 34.98 -9.08 20.35
C ALA A 182 35.86 -10.18 19.73
N ASP A 183 35.59 -10.58 18.48
CA ASP A 183 36.22 -11.76 17.88
C ASP A 183 37.42 -11.39 16.97
N CYS A 184 37.52 -10.14 16.49
CA CYS A 184 38.61 -9.73 15.60
C CYS A 184 39.20 -8.33 15.88
N GLY A 185 38.64 -7.57 16.82
CA GLY A 185 39.18 -6.28 17.25
C GLY A 185 38.98 -5.10 16.30
N VAL A 186 38.29 -5.26 15.17
CA VAL A 186 37.92 -4.16 14.25
C VAL A 186 36.58 -3.55 14.66
N VAL A 187 36.35 -2.26 14.39
CA VAL A 187 35.06 -1.57 14.67
C VAL A 187 33.87 -2.39 14.16
N GLU A 188 32.95 -2.71 15.06
CA GLU A 188 31.84 -3.61 14.77
C GLU A 188 30.65 -2.86 14.17
N THR A 189 30.56 -2.89 12.84
CA THR A 189 29.36 -2.50 12.10
C THR A 189 28.56 -3.73 11.67
N LEU A 190 27.30 -3.54 11.26
CA LEU A 190 26.51 -4.64 10.68
C LEU A 190 27.16 -5.18 9.38
N SER A 191 27.74 -4.30 8.55
CA SER A 191 28.52 -4.71 7.37
C SER A 191 29.72 -5.55 7.78
N HIS A 192 30.45 -5.10 8.82
CA HIS A 192 31.59 -5.83 9.34
C HIS A 192 31.18 -7.24 9.77
N ARG A 193 30.16 -7.38 10.63
CA ARG A 193 29.72 -8.69 11.12
C ARG A 193 29.29 -9.63 10.00
N LEU A 194 28.43 -9.17 9.08
CA LEU A 194 27.86 -10.05 8.06
C LEU A 194 28.81 -10.30 6.86
N CYS A 195 29.56 -9.28 6.44
CA CYS A 195 30.26 -9.29 5.14
C CYS A 195 31.79 -9.34 5.24
N GLU A 196 32.41 -8.90 6.35
CA GLU A 196 33.87 -8.68 6.40
C GLU A 196 34.60 -9.45 7.52
N CYS A 197 34.00 -9.60 8.71
CA CYS A 197 34.59 -10.18 9.92
C CYS A 197 35.36 -11.50 9.65
N PRO A 198 36.68 -11.56 9.92
CA PRO A 198 37.51 -12.74 9.69
C PRO A 198 37.07 -13.96 10.50
N ALA A 199 36.62 -13.74 11.74
CA ALA A 199 36.17 -14.82 12.63
C ALA A 199 34.96 -15.58 12.07
N LEU A 200 34.14 -14.92 11.23
CA LEU A 200 32.98 -15.52 10.58
C LEU A 200 33.27 -15.95 9.13
N GLY A 201 34.55 -15.96 8.72
CA GLY A 201 34.96 -16.22 7.33
C GLY A 201 34.48 -17.59 6.81
N GLU A 202 34.65 -18.65 7.59
CA GLU A 202 34.23 -20.00 7.18
C GLU A 202 32.70 -20.13 7.10
N ALA A 203 31.96 -19.55 8.04
CA ALA A 203 30.51 -19.49 7.99
C ALA A 203 30.02 -18.68 6.77
N ARG A 204 30.70 -17.57 6.45
CA ARG A 204 30.38 -16.74 5.27
C ARG A 204 30.63 -17.48 3.96
N LYS A 205 31.70 -18.28 3.86
CA LYS A 205 31.94 -19.14 2.68
C LYS A 205 30.76 -20.10 2.45
N ARG A 206 30.22 -20.70 3.50
CA ARG A 206 29.02 -21.56 3.43
C ARG A 206 27.77 -20.78 3.02
N LEU A 207 27.58 -19.58 3.60
CA LEU A 207 26.49 -18.66 3.25
C LEU A 207 26.52 -18.33 1.75
N VAL A 208 27.65 -17.85 1.24
CA VAL A 208 27.83 -17.48 -0.18
C VAL A 208 27.58 -18.68 -1.09
N LYS A 209 28.06 -19.88 -0.73
CA LYS A 209 27.80 -21.11 -1.49
C LYS A 209 26.30 -21.40 -1.58
N ARG A 210 25.56 -21.29 -0.47
CA ARG A 210 24.10 -21.49 -0.45
C ARG A 210 23.37 -20.40 -1.24
N TYR A 211 23.78 -19.14 -1.15
CA TYR A 211 23.22 -18.03 -1.93
C TYR A 211 23.40 -18.22 -3.45
N ARG A 212 24.55 -18.75 -3.88
CA ARG A 212 24.79 -19.08 -5.29
C ARG A 212 23.83 -20.16 -5.81
N LEU A 213 23.44 -21.13 -4.98
CA LEU A 213 22.44 -22.14 -5.35
C LEU A 213 21.05 -21.54 -5.56
N VAL A 214 20.76 -20.39 -4.92
CA VAL A 214 19.51 -19.63 -5.09
C VAL A 214 19.65 -18.56 -6.21
N ALA A 215 20.71 -18.64 -7.01
CA ALA A 215 21.02 -17.72 -8.12
C ALA A 215 21.14 -16.23 -7.73
N LEU A 216 21.56 -15.94 -6.50
CA LEU A 216 21.75 -14.55 -6.02
C LEU A 216 23.25 -14.15 -5.98
N PRO A 217 23.62 -12.99 -6.54
CA PRO A 217 25.01 -12.49 -6.53
C PRO A 217 25.31 -11.83 -5.17
N CYS A 218 25.64 -12.62 -4.15
CA CYS A 218 25.77 -12.09 -2.79
C CYS A 218 27.22 -11.91 -2.34
N VAL A 219 27.59 -10.65 -2.05
CA VAL A 219 28.63 -10.31 -1.04
C VAL A 219 28.30 -9.03 -0.25
N THR A 220 27.28 -8.26 -0.63
CA THR A 220 26.98 -6.95 -0.01
C THR A 220 25.88 -7.05 1.04
N LEU A 221 25.94 -6.17 2.04
CA LEU A 221 24.93 -6.05 3.10
C LEU A 221 23.52 -5.85 2.52
N GLN A 222 23.39 -5.05 1.47
CA GLN A 222 22.10 -4.80 0.82
C GLN A 222 21.53 -6.05 0.16
N ALA A 223 22.35 -6.86 -0.51
CA ALA A 223 21.90 -8.10 -1.15
C ALA A 223 21.47 -9.16 -0.13
N LEU A 224 22.13 -9.21 1.04
CA LEU A 224 21.76 -10.09 2.14
C LEU A 224 20.42 -9.70 2.77
N LEU A 225 20.23 -8.41 3.06
CA LEU A 225 19.03 -7.93 3.76
C LEU A 225 17.82 -7.74 2.85
N HIS A 226 18.04 -7.41 1.57
CA HIS A 226 17.01 -7.12 0.58
C HIS A 226 17.25 -7.95 -0.70
N PRO A 227 17.10 -9.29 -0.64
CA PRO A 227 17.25 -10.14 -1.81
C PRO A 227 16.25 -9.73 -2.90
N THR A 228 16.71 -9.78 -4.16
CA THR A 228 15.92 -9.43 -5.35
C THR A 228 15.43 -10.69 -6.06
N GLY A 229 14.50 -10.55 -7.03
CA GLY A 229 13.94 -11.66 -7.79
C GLY A 229 12.59 -12.17 -7.25
N TYR A 230 12.23 -13.38 -7.68
CA TYR A 230 10.95 -14.02 -7.34
C TYR A 230 10.78 -14.25 -5.85
N GLU A 231 9.53 -14.29 -5.38
CA GLU A 231 9.20 -14.42 -3.97
C GLU A 231 9.85 -15.64 -3.31
N ASP A 232 9.84 -16.79 -3.99
CA ASP A 232 10.42 -18.02 -3.47
C ASP A 232 11.95 -17.92 -3.33
N HIS A 233 12.64 -17.32 -4.30
CA HIS A 233 14.08 -17.11 -4.21
C HIS A 233 14.43 -16.17 -3.05
N ARG A 234 13.67 -15.08 -2.87
CA ARG A 234 13.85 -14.17 -1.74
C ARG A 234 13.63 -14.86 -0.41
N ARG A 235 12.58 -15.70 -0.32
CA ARG A 235 12.28 -16.49 0.88
C ARG A 235 13.42 -17.46 1.19
N SER A 236 13.87 -18.25 0.21
CA SER A 236 14.99 -19.17 0.37
C SER A 236 16.26 -18.45 0.80
N ALA A 237 16.55 -17.27 0.24
CA ALA A 237 17.70 -16.46 0.64
C ALA A 237 17.63 -16.00 2.10
N LEU A 238 16.46 -15.56 2.56
CA LEU A 238 16.26 -15.16 3.95
C LEU A 238 16.36 -16.35 4.91
N VAL A 239 15.90 -17.55 4.53
CA VAL A 239 16.12 -18.78 5.30
C VAL A 239 17.60 -19.14 5.36
N VAL A 240 18.34 -18.97 4.28
CA VAL A 240 19.79 -19.20 4.29
C VAL A 240 20.52 -18.20 5.19
N LEU A 241 20.07 -16.93 5.23
CA LEU A 241 20.58 -15.91 6.15
C LEU A 241 20.24 -16.26 7.62
N GLN A 242 19.01 -16.68 7.88
CA GLN A 242 18.52 -17.16 9.17
C GLN A 242 19.45 -18.22 9.76
N ASN A 243 19.69 -19.29 8.99
CA ASN A 243 20.57 -20.39 9.38
C ASN A 243 22.00 -19.92 9.65
N PHE A 244 22.51 -18.95 8.88
CA PHE A 244 23.83 -18.38 9.15
C PHE A 244 23.89 -17.63 10.47
N LEU A 245 22.85 -16.86 10.81
CA LEU A 245 22.79 -16.12 12.08
C LEU A 245 22.72 -17.07 13.27
N GLU A 246 22.02 -18.19 13.13
CA GLU A 246 21.93 -19.25 14.14
C GLU A 246 23.25 -20.00 14.28
N ASP A 247 23.85 -20.44 13.17
CA ASP A 247 25.16 -21.12 13.13
C ASP A 247 26.29 -20.30 13.76
N THR A 248 26.14 -18.97 13.79
CA THR A 248 27.15 -18.02 14.29
C THR A 248 26.78 -17.40 15.64
N SER A 249 25.68 -17.87 16.26
CA SER A 249 25.14 -17.35 17.53
C SER A 249 24.90 -15.83 17.53
N LEU A 250 24.76 -15.22 16.35
CA LEU A 250 24.45 -13.79 16.20
C LEU A 250 22.99 -13.47 16.54
N THR A 251 22.13 -14.49 16.66
CA THR A 251 20.76 -14.36 17.15
C THR A 251 20.68 -14.13 18.66
N GLU A 252 21.71 -14.54 19.43
CA GLU A 252 21.72 -14.53 20.91
C GLU A 252 22.44 -13.33 21.51
N ARG A 253 23.39 -12.74 20.79
CA ARG A 253 23.98 -11.46 21.18
C ARG A 253 22.98 -10.33 20.92
N PRO A 254 22.84 -9.35 21.83
CA PRO A 254 22.26 -8.06 21.47
C PRO A 254 23.25 -7.38 20.52
N LEU A 255 23.20 -7.79 19.25
CA LEU A 255 23.78 -7.05 18.14
C LEU A 255 23.06 -5.73 17.93
#